data_AF-W4RS18-F1
#
_entry.id   AF-W4RS18-F1
#
_cell.length_a   1.000
_cell.length_b   1.000
_cell.length_c   1.000
_cell.angle_alpha   90.00
_cell.angle_beta   90.00
_cell.angle_gamma   90.00
#
_symmetry.space_group_name_H-M   'P 1'
#
loop_
_entity.id
_entity.type
_entity.pdbx_description
1 polymer ?
#
loop_
_entity_poly.entity_id
_entity_poly.type
_entity_poly.pdbx_seq_one_letter_code
_entity_poly.pdbx_strand_id
1 'polypeptide(L)'
;MNQIKGFGDPISWLFVLLGFPLAWHFSKRNIEQFEMTKIQYESLAVVEVKFMELDFHVKGLIDSGNQLYDPISKMPVMILSIANCLESMPSEVKRIAENPDCVLSGDGNFSHQLENRMRIIPCKVVGQEHQLIIAFNPDKIRITTDEGIYIAEKGLISFTAQELSADGSFQCIIHPKMMAGMAKQEPSVKVS
;
A
#
# COMPACT_ATOMS: atom_id res chain seq x y z
N MET A 1 -20.63 -65.02 3.63
CA MET A 1 -21.22 -63.77 4.15
C MET A 1 -20.19 -62.66 4.03
N ASN A 2 -20.68 -61.44 3.81
CA ASN A 2 -20.02 -60.13 3.78
C ASN A 2 -19.41 -59.65 2.45
N GLN A 3 -20.27 -58.91 1.73
CA GLN A 3 -19.94 -57.98 0.66
C GLN A 3 -19.10 -56.81 1.17
N ILE A 4 -18.10 -56.42 0.40
CA ILE A 4 -17.37 -55.15 0.53
C ILE A 4 -18.35 -54.03 0.14
N LYS A 5 -18.90 -53.30 1.11
CA LYS A 5 -19.61 -52.03 0.88
C LYS A 5 -18.81 -50.92 1.55
N GLY A 6 -18.06 -50.16 0.75
CA GLY A 6 -17.17 -49.14 1.28
C GLY A 6 -16.77 -48.04 0.30
N PHE A 7 -17.55 -47.81 -0.76
CA PHE A 7 -17.47 -46.56 -1.51
C PHE A 7 -18.60 -45.68 -0.98
N GLY A 8 -18.24 -44.54 -0.38
CA GLY A 8 -19.12 -43.72 0.46
C GLY A 8 -20.47 -43.32 -0.15
N ASP A 9 -21.35 -42.82 0.71
CA ASP A 9 -22.71 -42.43 0.38
C ASP A 9 -22.75 -41.42 -0.79
N PRO A 10 -23.67 -41.53 -1.77
CA PRO A 10 -23.78 -40.59 -2.89
C PRO A 10 -23.82 -39.11 -2.48
N ILE A 11 -24.35 -38.81 -1.29
CA ILE A 11 -24.37 -37.46 -0.73
C ILE A 11 -22.94 -36.99 -0.41
N SER A 12 -22.08 -37.86 0.13
CA SER A 12 -20.67 -37.54 0.39
C SER A 12 -19.91 -37.22 -0.90
N TRP A 13 -20.16 -37.96 -1.99
CA TRP A 13 -19.55 -37.69 -3.29
C TRP A 13 -20.02 -36.37 -3.91
N LEU A 14 -21.28 -35.98 -3.70
CA LEU A 14 -21.79 -34.68 -4.13
C LEU A 14 -21.09 -33.52 -3.40
N PHE A 15 -20.85 -33.66 -2.09
CA PHE A 15 -20.08 -32.69 -1.31
C PHE A 15 -18.64 -32.57 -1.80
N VAL A 16 -17.98 -33.67 -2.19
CA VAL A 16 -16.62 -33.63 -2.74
C VAL A 16 -16.60 -32.93 -4.11
N LEU A 17 -17.55 -33.26 -4.99
CA LEU A 17 -17.63 -32.69 -6.34
C LEU A 17 -17.96 -31.20 -6.37
N LEU A 18 -18.68 -30.67 -5.37
CA LEU A 18 -18.97 -29.24 -5.26
C LEU A 18 -17.98 -28.51 -4.37
N GLY A 19 -17.61 -29.11 -3.24
CA GLY A 19 -16.74 -28.53 -2.23
C GLY A 19 -15.31 -28.37 -2.73
N PHE A 20 -14.77 -29.34 -3.48
CA PHE A 20 -13.41 -29.24 -4.00
C PHE A 20 -13.25 -28.12 -5.04
N PRO A 21 -14.12 -27.97 -6.06
CA PRO A 21 -14.05 -26.84 -6.98
C PRO A 21 -14.28 -25.49 -6.31
N LEU A 22 -15.17 -25.41 -5.32
CA LEU A 22 -15.38 -24.18 -4.55
C LEU A 22 -14.12 -23.84 -3.74
N ALA A 23 -13.59 -24.78 -2.97
CA ALA A 23 -12.35 -24.60 -2.21
C ALA A 23 -11.18 -24.26 -3.13
N TRP A 24 -11.06 -24.90 -4.28
CA TRP A 24 -10.07 -24.59 -5.31
C TRP A 24 -10.26 -23.19 -5.89
N HIS A 25 -11.49 -22.79 -6.21
CA HIS A 25 -11.79 -21.46 -6.74
C HIS A 25 -11.45 -20.36 -5.73
N PHE A 26 -11.85 -20.53 -4.46
CA PHE A 26 -11.51 -19.59 -3.38
C PHE A 26 -10.01 -19.61 -3.05
N SER A 27 -9.38 -20.79 -3.03
CA SER A 27 -7.94 -20.94 -2.80
C SER A 27 -7.15 -20.26 -3.91
N LYS A 28 -7.51 -20.47 -5.18
CA LYS A 28 -6.86 -19.80 -6.30
C LYS A 28 -7.04 -18.28 -6.24
N ARG A 29 -8.23 -17.79 -5.92
CA ARG A 29 -8.48 -16.34 -5.76
C ARG A 29 -7.67 -15.71 -4.60
N ASN A 30 -7.32 -16.51 -3.59
CA ASN A 30 -6.43 -16.07 -2.51
C ASN A 30 -4.94 -16.24 -2.89
N ILE A 31 -4.58 -17.28 -3.64
CA ILE A 31 -3.21 -17.60 -4.08
C ILE A 31 -2.74 -16.68 -5.22
N GLU A 32 -3.63 -16.18 -6.07
CA GLU A 32 -3.34 -15.10 -7.02
C GLU A 32 -2.93 -13.79 -6.31
N GLN A 33 -3.12 -13.67 -4.99
CA GLN A 33 -2.52 -12.61 -4.17
C GLN A 33 -1.10 -12.93 -3.65
N PHE A 34 -0.66 -14.19 -3.77
CA PHE A 34 0.63 -14.70 -3.31
C PHE A 34 1.60 -15.01 -4.46
N GLU A 35 1.11 -15.25 -5.69
CA GLU A 35 1.95 -15.19 -6.89
C GLU A 35 2.25 -13.73 -7.20
N MET A 36 3.24 -13.11 -6.54
CA MET A 36 3.91 -11.92 -7.08
C MET A 36 5.18 -11.63 -6.29
N THR A 37 6.29 -12.01 -6.93
CA THR A 37 7.64 -11.50 -6.74
C THR A 37 8.29 -11.90 -5.40
N LYS A 38 9.46 -12.54 -5.53
CA LYS A 38 10.40 -12.86 -4.45
C LYS A 38 11.06 -11.55 -3.96
N ILE A 39 10.26 -10.60 -3.51
CA ILE A 39 10.70 -9.29 -3.02
C ILE A 39 11.54 -9.58 -1.77
N GLN A 40 12.81 -9.16 -1.79
CA GLN A 40 13.60 -9.10 -0.57
C GLN A 40 13.01 -7.99 0.31
N TYR A 41 12.05 -8.36 1.15
CA TYR A 41 11.49 -7.52 2.20
C TYR A 41 12.63 -7.10 3.15
N GLU A 42 12.62 -5.82 3.58
CA GLU A 42 13.75 -5.08 4.22
C GLU A 42 14.82 -4.51 3.29
N SER A 43 14.50 -4.29 2.01
CA SER A 43 15.36 -3.51 1.09
C SER A 43 14.92 -2.04 1.00
N LEU A 44 15.89 -1.16 0.73
CA LEU A 44 15.64 0.24 0.39
C LEU A 44 15.41 0.38 -1.11
N ALA A 45 14.49 1.26 -1.49
CA ALA A 45 14.19 1.63 -2.86
C ALA A 45 14.22 3.14 -3.04
N VAL A 46 14.49 3.60 -4.25
CA VAL A 46 14.28 5.02 -4.62
C VAL A 46 12.81 5.20 -4.97
N VAL A 47 12.18 6.21 -4.38
CA VAL A 47 10.77 6.51 -4.55
C VAL A 47 10.63 7.91 -5.13
N GLU A 48 9.90 8.00 -6.23
CA GLU A 48 9.46 9.26 -6.80
C GLU A 48 7.95 9.38 -6.78
N VAL A 49 7.48 10.48 -6.21
CA VAL A 49 6.06 10.78 -6.07
C VAL A 49 5.79 12.11 -6.73
N LYS A 50 4.79 12.13 -7.61
CA LYS A 50 4.17 13.38 -8.05
C LYS A 50 2.85 13.58 -7.34
N PHE A 51 2.72 14.71 -6.67
CA PHE A 51 1.50 15.11 -5.96
C PHE A 51 1.23 16.60 -6.17
N MET A 52 0.25 16.91 -7.00
CA MET A 52 -0.06 18.27 -7.44
C MET A 52 1.18 18.90 -8.10
N GLU A 53 1.63 20.06 -7.62
CA GLU A 53 2.83 20.76 -8.10
C GLU A 53 4.11 20.35 -7.34
N LEU A 54 4.02 19.30 -6.52
CA LEU A 54 5.15 18.78 -5.74
C LEU A 54 5.69 17.50 -6.35
N ASP A 55 7.02 17.42 -6.39
CA ASP A 55 7.76 16.23 -6.74
C ASP A 55 8.65 15.83 -5.56
N PHE A 56 8.49 14.59 -5.09
CA PHE A 56 9.33 14.02 -4.06
C PHE A 56 10.26 12.99 -4.68
N HIS A 57 11.53 13.00 -4.27
CA HIS A 57 12.53 12.01 -4.64
C HIS A 57 13.24 11.58 -3.36
N VAL A 58 12.86 10.42 -2.81
CA VAL A 58 13.27 9.97 -1.48
C VAL A 58 13.69 8.51 -1.47
N LYS A 59 14.36 8.08 -0.40
CA LYS A 59 14.56 6.65 -0.13
C LYS A 59 13.39 6.11 0.67
N GLY A 60 12.91 4.93 0.29
CA GLY A 60 11.83 4.24 1.00
C GLY A 60 12.22 2.84 1.42
N LEU A 61 11.78 2.43 2.62
CA LEU A 61 11.88 1.08 3.13
C LEU A 61 10.70 0.25 2.63
N ILE A 62 10.98 -0.88 1.99
CA ILE A 62 9.96 -1.87 1.63
C ILE A 62 9.61 -2.67 2.90
N ASP A 63 8.48 -2.33 3.51
CA ASP A 63 8.07 -2.87 4.81
C ASP A 63 6.95 -3.90 4.67
N SER A 64 7.26 -5.17 4.92
CA SER A 64 6.26 -6.26 4.96
C SER A 64 5.23 -6.10 6.08
N GLY A 65 5.56 -5.34 7.14
CA GLY A 65 4.70 -5.04 8.26
C GLY A 65 3.67 -3.96 7.98
N ASN A 66 3.84 -3.17 6.90
CA ASN A 66 2.87 -2.17 6.52
C ASN A 66 1.62 -2.83 5.92
N GLN A 67 0.55 -2.85 6.71
CA GLN A 67 -0.76 -3.42 6.34
C GLN A 67 -1.83 -2.36 6.07
N LEU A 68 -1.43 -1.12 5.77
CA LEU A 68 -2.37 -0.02 5.54
C LEU A 68 -3.02 -0.11 4.16
N TYR A 69 -4.35 -0.13 4.16
CA TYR A 69 -5.18 -0.07 2.96
C TYR A 69 -6.35 0.88 3.16
N ASP A 70 -6.78 1.53 2.09
CA ASP A 70 -8.11 2.16 2.08
C ASP A 70 -9.19 1.07 2.22
N PRO A 71 -10.06 1.12 3.25
CA PRO A 71 -11.10 0.12 3.46
C PRO A 71 -12.08 -0.02 2.29
N ILE A 72 -12.26 1.03 1.48
CA ILE A 72 -13.21 1.03 0.36
C ILE A 72 -12.53 0.56 -0.92
N SER A 73 -11.54 1.30 -1.43
CA SER A 73 -10.90 0.97 -2.72
C SER A 73 -9.91 -0.20 -2.64
N LYS A 74 -9.50 -0.59 -1.43
CA LYS A 74 -8.42 -1.55 -1.16
C LYS A 74 -7.08 -1.13 -1.75
N MET A 75 -6.89 0.15 -2.05
CA MET A 75 -5.60 0.68 -2.47
C MET A 75 -4.60 0.63 -1.31
N PRO A 76 -3.36 0.14 -1.53
CA PRO A 76 -2.32 0.15 -0.51
C PRO A 76 -1.88 1.59 -0.20
N VAL A 77 -1.35 1.81 1.01
CA VAL A 77 -0.95 3.14 1.49
C VAL A 77 0.53 3.14 1.87
N MET A 78 1.30 4.05 1.26
CA MET A 78 2.66 4.35 1.69
C MET A 78 2.66 5.55 2.62
N ILE A 79 3.63 5.59 3.53
CA ILE A 79 3.84 6.71 4.44
C ILE A 79 5.05 7.49 3.95
N LEU A 80 4.93 8.81 3.80
CA LEU A 80 6.01 9.69 3.35
C LEU A 80 6.26 10.75 4.43
N SER A 81 7.48 10.80 4.94
CA SER A 81 7.93 11.84 5.85
C SER A 81 8.19 13.13 5.10
N ILE A 82 7.57 14.21 5.56
CA ILE A 82 7.79 15.57 5.06
C ILE A 82 8.59 16.43 6.04
N ALA A 83 9.16 15.83 7.10
CA ALA A 83 9.89 16.55 8.16
C ALA A 83 10.94 17.53 7.60
N ASN A 84 11.64 17.12 6.54
CA ASN A 84 12.71 17.91 5.91
C ASN A 84 12.21 18.97 4.91
N CYS A 85 10.92 19.00 4.60
CA CYS A 85 10.35 19.91 3.59
C CYS A 85 9.04 20.55 4.04
N LEU A 86 8.74 20.56 5.35
CA LEU A 86 7.51 21.10 5.94
C LEU A 86 7.17 22.51 5.45
N GLU A 87 8.17 23.39 5.31
CA GLU A 87 7.96 24.78 4.89
C GLU A 87 7.60 24.95 3.41
N SER A 88 7.88 23.94 2.58
CA SER A 88 7.52 23.92 1.16
C SER A 88 6.17 23.25 0.89
N MET A 89 5.57 22.63 1.92
CA MET A 89 4.30 21.94 1.77
C MET A 89 3.13 22.94 1.77
N PRO A 90 2.05 22.66 1.00
CA PRO A 90 0.77 23.34 1.15
C PRO A 90 0.33 23.31 2.61
N SER A 91 -0.18 24.45 3.10
CA SER A 91 -0.52 24.62 4.50
C SER A 91 -1.55 23.60 4.99
N GLU A 92 -2.48 23.20 4.11
CA GLU A 92 -3.45 22.15 4.39
C GLU A 92 -2.81 20.79 4.63
N VAL A 93 -1.84 20.41 3.79
CA VAL A 93 -1.15 19.11 3.90
C VAL A 93 -0.25 19.10 5.13
N LYS A 94 0.47 20.21 5.40
CA LYS A 94 1.29 20.38 6.61
C LYS A 94 0.43 20.17 7.87
N ARG A 95 -0.71 20.85 7.95
CA ARG A 95 -1.63 20.75 9.09
C ARG A 95 -2.14 19.33 9.31
N ILE A 96 -2.51 18.63 8.23
CA ILE A 96 -2.97 17.24 8.30
C ILE A 96 -1.84 16.31 8.77
N ALA A 97 -0.61 16.51 8.28
CA ALA A 97 0.54 15.70 8.65
C ALA A 97 1.00 15.90 10.11
N GLU A 98 0.75 17.08 10.69
CA GLU A 98 1.01 17.39 12.09
C GLU A 98 -0.13 16.93 13.01
N ASN A 99 -1.38 17.09 12.57
CA ASN A 99 -2.57 16.72 13.33
C ASN A 99 -3.68 16.19 12.40
N PRO A 100 -3.76 14.86 12.20
CA PRO A 100 -4.79 14.23 11.38
C PRO A 100 -6.23 14.50 11.82
N ASP A 101 -6.45 14.75 13.12
CA ASP A 101 -7.79 14.96 13.69
C ASP A 101 -8.46 16.25 13.18
N CYS A 102 -7.69 17.20 12.65
CA CYS A 102 -8.22 18.44 12.08
C CYS A 102 -9.22 18.20 10.93
N VAL A 103 -9.13 17.06 10.24
CA VAL A 103 -10.08 16.67 9.18
C VAL A 103 -11.44 16.31 9.77
N LEU A 104 -11.48 15.72 10.97
CA LEU A 104 -12.71 15.28 11.62
C LEU A 104 -13.44 16.43 12.31
N SER A 105 -12.70 17.41 12.84
CA SER A 105 -13.27 18.55 13.56
C SER A 105 -14.02 19.52 12.64
N GLY A 106 -13.90 19.39 11.31
CA GLY A 106 -14.53 20.30 10.34
C GLY A 106 -13.88 21.70 10.30
N ASP A 107 -12.80 21.90 11.06
CA ASP A 107 -12.05 23.16 11.16
C ASP A 107 -11.09 23.38 9.98
N GLY A 108 -11.12 22.50 8.97
CA GLY A 108 -10.29 22.58 7.78
C GLY A 108 -11.05 23.18 6.61
N ASN A 109 -10.68 24.41 6.22
CA ASN A 109 -11.07 24.93 4.90
C ASN A 109 -10.09 24.35 3.88
N PHE A 110 -10.36 23.13 3.41
CA PHE A 110 -9.53 22.45 2.43
C PHE A 110 -9.94 22.88 1.02
N SER A 111 -8.96 23.04 0.13
CA SER A 111 -9.30 23.26 -1.28
C SER A 111 -10.04 22.03 -1.84
N HIS A 112 -11.04 22.26 -2.69
CA HIS A 112 -11.82 21.20 -3.33
C HIS A 112 -10.92 20.20 -4.11
N GLN A 113 -9.78 20.67 -4.62
CA GLN A 113 -8.78 19.82 -5.28
C GLN A 113 -8.15 18.81 -4.31
N LEU A 114 -7.86 19.23 -3.07
CA LEU A 114 -7.27 18.37 -2.04
C LEU A 114 -8.31 17.39 -1.47
N GLU A 115 -9.54 17.87 -1.21
CA GLU A 115 -10.63 17.05 -0.67
C GLU A 115 -10.95 15.85 -1.56
N ASN A 116 -11.03 16.04 -2.88
CA ASN A 116 -11.32 14.95 -3.83
C ASN A 116 -10.25 13.84 -3.84
N ARG A 117 -9.02 14.19 -3.46
CA ARG A 117 -7.89 13.26 -3.39
C ARG A 117 -7.78 12.59 -2.02
N MET A 118 -8.44 13.13 -1.00
CA MET A 118 -8.32 12.67 0.37
C MET A 118 -9.07 11.35 0.62
N ARG A 119 -8.50 10.50 1.47
CA ARG A 119 -9.06 9.23 1.95
C ARG A 119 -8.82 9.14 3.45
N ILE A 120 -9.86 8.79 4.20
CA ILE A 120 -9.80 8.59 5.65
C ILE A 120 -9.64 7.08 5.89
N ILE A 121 -8.57 6.70 6.56
CA ILE A 121 -8.18 5.31 6.76
C ILE A 121 -8.18 4.99 8.25
N PRO A 122 -9.14 4.19 8.74
CA PRO A 122 -9.14 3.74 10.12
C PRO A 122 -7.93 2.84 10.40
N CYS A 123 -7.12 3.20 11.39
CA CYS A 123 -5.98 2.43 11.83
C CYS A 123 -6.20 1.94 13.26
N LYS A 124 -5.77 0.71 13.54
CA LYS A 124 -5.79 0.15 14.89
C LYS A 124 -4.37 0.06 15.42
N VAL A 125 -4.05 0.91 16.39
CA VAL A 125 -2.83 0.80 17.18
C VAL A 125 -3.19 0.27 18.55
N VAL A 126 -2.47 -0.75 19.01
CA VAL A 126 -2.72 -1.35 20.32
C VAL A 126 -2.54 -0.28 21.40
N GLY A 127 -3.57 -0.08 22.23
CA GLY A 127 -3.56 0.90 23.32
C GLY A 127 -4.03 2.31 22.95
N GLN A 128 -4.41 2.58 21.70
CA GLN A 128 -5.08 3.82 21.31
C GLN A 128 -6.40 3.50 20.60
N GLU A 129 -7.51 4.03 21.14
CA GLU A 129 -8.81 3.90 20.49
C GLU A 129 -8.93 4.90 19.32
N HIS A 130 -9.39 4.42 18.16
CA HIS A 130 -9.82 5.22 17.01
C HIS A 130 -8.78 6.16 16.36
N GLN A 131 -7.56 5.68 16.08
CA GLN A 131 -6.65 6.44 15.21
C GLN A 131 -7.10 6.44 13.75
N LEU A 132 -7.02 7.61 13.11
CA LEU A 132 -7.23 7.74 11.67
C LEU A 132 -5.94 8.19 11.00
N ILE A 133 -5.73 7.67 9.80
CA ILE A 133 -4.68 8.11 8.88
C ILE A 133 -5.36 8.80 7.72
N ILE A 134 -4.90 10.00 7.39
CA ILE A 134 -5.32 10.70 6.18
C ILE A 134 -4.32 10.35 5.09
N ALA A 135 -4.84 9.83 3.98
CA ALA A 135 -4.07 9.52 2.80
C ALA A 135 -4.61 10.27 1.59
N PHE A 136 -3.76 10.46 0.59
CA PHE A 136 -4.06 11.20 -0.61
C PHE A 136 -3.80 10.36 -1.84
N ASN A 137 -4.61 10.57 -2.87
CA ASN A 137 -4.38 9.99 -4.19
C ASN A 137 -3.34 10.83 -4.96
N PRO A 138 -2.12 10.30 -5.17
CA PRO A 138 -1.09 10.99 -5.93
C PRO A 138 -1.37 10.97 -7.43
N ASP A 139 -0.64 11.80 -8.17
CA ASP A 139 -0.68 11.77 -9.64
C ASP A 139 0.17 10.64 -10.19
N LYS A 140 1.29 10.32 -9.52
CA LYS A 140 2.19 9.23 -9.91
C LYS A 140 3.02 8.75 -8.73
N ILE A 141 3.26 7.45 -8.68
CA ILE A 141 4.28 6.82 -7.83
C ILE A 141 5.19 5.96 -8.74
N ARG A 142 6.50 6.19 -8.67
CA ARG A 142 7.54 5.35 -9.28
C ARG A 142 8.45 4.84 -8.17
N ILE A 143 8.70 3.53 -8.17
CA ILE A 143 9.58 2.86 -7.21
C ILE A 143 10.68 2.18 -8.01
N THR A 144 11.93 2.49 -7.72
CA THR A 144 13.10 1.92 -8.38
C THR A 144 13.88 1.08 -7.39
N THR A 145 14.03 -0.21 -7.70
CA THR A 145 14.81 -1.19 -6.95
C THR A 145 15.93 -1.75 -7.83
N ASP A 146 16.78 -2.59 -7.27
CA ASP A 146 17.80 -3.33 -8.04
C ASP A 146 17.18 -4.30 -9.07
N GLU A 147 15.93 -4.72 -8.85
CA GLU A 147 15.19 -5.62 -9.75
C GLU A 147 14.56 -4.88 -10.93
N GLY A 148 14.33 -3.56 -10.80
CA GLY A 148 13.82 -2.71 -11.87
C GLY A 148 12.92 -1.56 -11.39
N ILE A 149 12.17 -1.00 -12.33
CA ILE A 149 11.30 0.16 -12.09
C ILE A 149 9.84 -0.30 -12.06
N TYR A 150 9.15 0.01 -10.97
CA TYR A 150 7.74 -0.27 -10.75
C TYR A 150 6.96 1.05 -10.79
N ILE A 151 5.90 1.08 -11.59
CA ILE A 151 4.94 2.18 -11.60
C ILE A 151 3.71 1.69 -10.84
N ALA A 152 3.45 2.26 -9.67
CA ALA A 152 2.30 1.84 -8.87
C ALA A 152 1.03 2.47 -9.46
N GLU A 153 0.26 1.67 -10.20
CA GLU A 153 -1.04 2.09 -10.75
C GLU A 153 -2.09 2.34 -9.67
N LYS A 154 -1.92 1.69 -8.51
CA LYS A 154 -2.80 1.81 -7.35
C LYS A 154 -1.96 2.01 -6.10
N GLY A 155 -1.97 3.22 -5.55
CA GLY A 155 -1.32 3.53 -4.29
C GLY A 155 -1.77 4.89 -3.75
N LEU A 156 -1.91 4.97 -2.44
CA LEU A 156 -2.20 6.21 -1.71
C LEU A 156 -0.98 6.61 -0.88
N ILE A 157 -0.89 7.89 -0.53
CA ILE A 157 0.23 8.44 0.25
C ILE A 157 -0.33 9.13 1.48
N SER A 158 0.13 8.72 2.65
CA SER A 158 -0.06 9.50 3.88
C SER A 158 1.20 10.28 4.19
N PHE A 159 1.06 11.57 4.45
CA PHE A 159 2.17 12.43 4.84
C PHE A 159 2.28 12.48 6.37
N THR A 160 3.51 12.41 6.89
CA THR A 160 3.80 12.57 8.32
C THR A 160 4.85 13.66 8.55
N ALA A 161 4.65 14.48 9.57
CA ALA A 161 5.65 15.47 10.00
C ALA A 161 6.80 14.84 10.80
N GLN A 162 6.71 13.55 11.15
CA GLN A 162 7.73 12.83 11.90
C GLN A 162 8.80 12.25 10.97
N GLU A 163 10.04 12.18 11.46
CA GLU A 163 11.08 11.38 10.82
C GLU A 163 10.74 9.89 10.94
N LEU A 164 10.94 9.14 9.85
CA LEU A 164 10.67 7.70 9.81
C LEU A 164 11.91 6.86 10.15
N SER A 165 13.10 7.48 10.10
CA SER A 165 14.37 6.84 10.42
C SER A 165 15.27 7.81 11.18
N ALA A 166 15.77 7.36 12.34
CA ALA A 166 16.59 8.19 13.22
C ALA A 166 17.96 8.56 12.63
N ASP A 167 18.47 7.78 11.68
CA ASP A 167 19.72 8.06 10.97
C ASP A 167 19.50 8.63 9.56
N GLY A 168 18.24 8.88 9.17
CA GLY A 168 17.89 9.39 7.85
C GLY A 168 18.09 8.38 6.71
N SER A 169 18.25 7.09 6.99
CA SER A 169 18.41 6.05 5.96
C SER A 169 17.23 5.96 4.98
N PHE A 170 16.02 6.32 5.42
CA PHE A 170 14.82 6.41 4.59
C PHE A 170 13.83 7.47 5.10
N GLN A 171 13.00 7.97 4.19
CA GLN A 171 11.96 8.97 4.43
C GLN A 171 10.58 8.47 4.00
N CYS A 172 10.48 7.20 3.59
CA CYS A 172 9.23 6.61 3.16
C CYS A 172 9.11 5.15 3.63
N ILE A 173 7.92 4.73 4.00
CA ILE A 173 7.56 3.32 4.22
C ILE A 173 6.67 2.89 3.06
N ILE A 174 7.20 2.02 2.21
CA ILE A 174 6.55 1.53 0.99
C ILE A 174 5.70 0.31 1.35
N HIS A 175 4.43 0.35 0.96
CA HIS A 175 3.57 -0.83 1.06
C HIS A 175 3.94 -1.83 -0.06
N PRO A 176 4.28 -3.10 0.22
CA PRO A 176 4.83 -4.00 -0.80
C PRO A 176 3.95 -4.28 -2.00
N LYS A 177 2.62 -4.32 -1.82
CA LYS A 177 1.66 -4.47 -2.93
C LYS A 177 1.71 -3.36 -3.99
N MET A 178 2.36 -2.24 -3.72
CA MET A 178 2.62 -1.21 -4.74
C MET A 178 3.60 -1.68 -5.83
N MET A 179 4.36 -2.74 -5.55
CA MET A 179 5.34 -3.34 -6.47
C MET A 179 4.85 -4.66 -7.08
N ALA A 180 3.56 -4.99 -6.95
CA ALA A 180 2.97 -6.18 -7.54
C ALA A 180 2.84 -6.10 -9.09
N GLY A 181 3.12 -4.95 -9.70
CA GLY A 181 3.12 -4.80 -11.16
C GLY A 181 4.38 -5.37 -11.82
N MET A 182 4.35 -5.50 -13.15
CA MET A 182 5.56 -5.84 -13.91
C MET A 182 6.59 -4.72 -13.80
N ALA A 183 7.81 -5.07 -13.39
CA ALA A 183 8.95 -4.18 -13.50
C ALA A 183 9.14 -3.81 -14.98
N LYS A 184 9.11 -2.51 -15.30
CA LYS A 184 9.62 -2.03 -16.59
C LYS A 184 11.12 -1.89 -16.45
N GLN A 185 11.87 -2.72 -17.17
CA GLN A 185 13.29 -2.45 -17.38
C GLN A 185 13.41 -1.26 -18.33
N GLU A 186 13.90 -0.12 -17.87
CA GLU A 186 14.41 0.89 -18.79
C GLU A 186 15.66 0.32 -19.48
N PRO A 187 15.78 0.44 -20.82
CA PRO A 187 16.95 -0.07 -21.52
C PRO A 187 18.18 0.66 -20.99
N SER A 188 19.19 -0.10 -20.57
CA SER A 188 20.45 0.48 -20.12
C SER A 188 21.02 1.35 -21.23
N VAL A 189 21.13 2.65 -20.96
CA VAL A 189 21.89 3.54 -21.82
C VAL A 189 23.35 3.11 -21.70
N LYS A 190 23.77 2.25 -22.63
CA LYS A 190 25.19 1.98 -22.86
C LYS A 190 25.82 3.29 -23.33
N VAL A 191 26.46 3.99 -22.41
CA VAL A 191 27.41 5.06 -22.76
C VAL A 191 28.59 4.36 -23.43
N SER A 192 28.73 4.56 -24.75
CA SER A 192 29.95 4.24 -25.51
C SER A 192 30.92 5.41 -25.45
#